data_AF-A0A9E1VF80-F1
#
_entry.id   AF-A0A9E1VF80-F1
#
_cell.length_a   1.000
_cell.length_b   1.000
_cell.length_c   1.000
_cell.angle_alpha   90.00
_cell.angle_beta   90.00
_cell.angle_gamma   90.00
#
_symmetry.space_group_name_H-M   'P 1'
#
loop_
_entity.id
_entity.type
_entity.pdbx_description
1 polymer ?
#
loop_
_entity_poly.entity_id
_entity_poly.type
_entity_poly.pdbx_seq_one_letter_code
_entity_poly.pdbx_strand_id
1 'polypeptide(L)'
;MKSFKNILFYVFLLVSFHVSSQIDTIADSNKKNSGKKVILAVPSKKIKKPISLEIGNNDGFKKAFDNKNKQDAKKKKEDDLNNKGILSAAKMSEERFLKSWKRINAPFPKIDQDLGSFRTQSESVRIICRDFQYPDGDRVTITINDIPVIRNITLQGSYQSFDLPLQVGINKIAFIALNQGTSGPNTAGFKVFDDSGNLISSNEWNLATGAKATVIIAKDK
;
A
#
# COMPACT_ATOMS: atom_id res chain seq x y z
N MET A 1 -27.64 33.44 4.88
CA MET A 1 -26.74 34.26 4.04
C MET A 1 -25.24 34.11 4.32
N LYS A 2 -24.78 33.04 5.00
CA LYS A 2 -23.34 32.81 5.31
C LYS A 2 -22.64 31.78 4.39
N SER A 3 -23.39 31.02 3.59
CA SER A 3 -22.82 29.98 2.70
C SER A 3 -22.24 30.54 1.38
N PHE A 4 -22.78 31.64 0.87
CA PHE A 4 -22.36 32.21 -0.41
C PHE A 4 -20.98 32.90 -0.37
N LYS A 5 -20.49 33.33 0.80
CA LYS A 5 -19.16 33.96 0.92
C LYS A 5 -18.02 32.96 0.73
N ASN A 6 -18.21 31.70 1.13
CA ASN A 6 -17.16 30.68 1.04
C ASN A 6 -17.02 30.15 -0.39
N ILE A 7 -18.13 30.07 -1.14
CA ILE A 7 -18.11 29.68 -2.56
C ILE A 7 -17.34 30.71 -3.40
N LEU A 8 -17.49 32.01 -3.12
CA LEU A 8 -16.75 33.05 -3.83
C LEU A 8 -15.23 32.99 -3.57
N PHE A 9 -14.81 32.50 -2.40
CA PHE A 9 -13.39 32.33 -2.06
C PHE A 9 -12.75 31.16 -2.83
N TYR A 10 -13.48 30.07 -3.07
CA TYR A 10 -12.99 28.94 -3.87
C TYR A 10 -12.91 29.25 -5.37
N VAL A 11 -13.80 30.11 -5.90
CA VAL A 11 -13.75 30.52 -7.31
C VAL A 11 -12.53 31.40 -7.61
N PHE A 12 -12.05 32.19 -6.64
CA PHE A 12 -10.86 33.04 -6.82
C PHE A 12 -9.53 32.25 -6.82
N LEU A 13 -9.53 31.01 -6.30
CA LEU A 13 -8.34 30.17 -6.21
C LEU A 13 -8.05 29.37 -7.50
N LEU A 14 -8.96 29.40 -8.48
CA LEU A 14 -8.85 28.65 -9.74
C LEU A 14 -8.28 29.44 -10.93
N VAL A 15 -7.91 30.72 -10.76
CA VAL A 15 -7.51 31.61 -11.88
C VAL A 15 -6.00 31.89 -11.93
N SER A 16 -5.18 31.31 -11.05
CA SER A 16 -3.79 31.76 -10.84
C SER A 16 -2.68 30.86 -11.40
N PHE A 17 -2.90 30.17 -12.53
CA PHE A 17 -1.81 29.45 -13.20
C PHE A 17 -1.83 29.63 -14.73
N HIS A 18 -1.24 30.73 -15.19
CA HIS A 18 -0.77 30.86 -16.57
C HIS A 18 0.76 30.82 -16.58
N VAL A 19 1.33 29.69 -16.97
CA VAL A 19 2.75 29.57 -17.33
C VAL A 19 2.86 29.79 -18.82
N SER A 20 3.60 30.82 -19.24
CA SER A 20 3.96 31.01 -20.65
C SER A 20 5.38 30.47 -20.86
N SER A 21 5.54 29.49 -21.75
CA SER A 21 6.85 29.11 -22.27
C SER A 21 7.05 29.71 -23.66
N GLN A 22 8.15 30.42 -23.86
CA GLN A 22 8.60 30.84 -25.19
C GLN A 22 9.21 29.63 -25.90
N ILE A 23 8.72 29.34 -27.11
CA ILE A 23 9.36 28.39 -28.02
C ILE A 23 10.35 29.18 -28.87
N ASP A 24 11.65 28.93 -28.68
CA ASP A 24 12.65 29.42 -29.61
C ASP A 24 12.53 28.60 -30.89
N THR A 25 11.92 29.20 -31.91
CA THR A 25 11.95 28.64 -33.25
C THR A 25 13.37 28.81 -33.76
N ILE A 26 14.11 27.70 -33.87
CA ILE A 26 15.30 27.63 -34.71
C ILE A 26 14.83 28.01 -36.10
N ALA A 27 15.11 29.24 -36.51
CA ALA A 27 14.94 29.67 -37.88
C ALA A 27 15.94 28.86 -38.72
N ASP A 28 15.45 27.77 -39.30
CA ASP A 28 16.14 27.03 -40.35
C ASP A 28 16.40 28.02 -41.50
N SER A 29 17.66 28.40 -41.65
CA SER A 29 18.14 29.42 -42.58
C SER A 29 18.25 28.87 -44.01
N ASN A 30 17.32 27.99 -44.41
CA ASN A 30 17.30 27.35 -45.73
C ASN A 30 16.12 27.77 -46.60
N LYS A 31 15.70 29.04 -46.53
CA LYS A 31 14.81 29.62 -47.54
C LYS A 31 15.62 30.23 -48.68
N LYS A 32 15.77 29.46 -49.76
CA LYS A 32 16.24 29.92 -51.08
C LYS A 32 15.32 31.03 -51.60
N ASN A 33 15.69 32.29 -51.35
CA ASN A 33 15.14 33.43 -52.08
C ASN A 33 16.01 33.70 -53.31
N SER A 34 15.49 33.30 -54.46
CA SER A 34 15.94 33.76 -55.77
C SER A 34 15.59 35.24 -55.93
N GLY A 35 16.60 36.12 -55.89
CA GLY A 35 16.40 37.54 -56.18
C GLY A 35 17.65 38.41 -56.02
N LYS A 36 18.20 38.84 -57.16
CA LYS A 36 19.23 39.88 -57.38
C LYS A 36 20.64 39.62 -56.81
N LYS A 37 21.55 39.22 -57.71
CA LYS A 37 23.00 39.36 -57.54
C LYS A 37 23.37 40.84 -57.38
N VAL A 38 23.66 41.27 -56.17
CA VAL A 38 24.44 42.49 -55.92
C VAL A 38 25.90 42.07 -55.90
N ILE A 39 26.66 42.46 -56.93
CA ILE A 39 28.11 42.27 -56.94
C ILE A 39 28.71 43.37 -56.07
N LEU A 40 28.95 43.08 -54.78
CA LEU A 40 29.90 43.86 -54.00
C LEU A 40 31.30 43.40 -54.40
N ALA A 41 32.02 44.25 -55.12
CA ALA A 41 33.45 44.10 -55.35
C ALA A 41 34.18 44.31 -54.02
N VAL A 42 34.36 43.23 -53.26
CA VAL A 42 35.22 43.21 -52.07
C VAL A 42 36.66 43.01 -52.55
N PRO A 43 37.62 43.88 -52.19
CA PRO A 43 39.01 43.71 -52.59
C PRO A 43 39.56 42.39 -52.03
N SER A 44 40.10 41.51 -52.88
CA SER A 44 40.72 40.26 -52.47
C SER A 44 42.03 40.55 -51.73
N LYS A 45 41.96 40.74 -50.41
CA LYS A 45 43.16 40.73 -49.59
C LYS A 45 43.72 39.30 -49.64
N LYS A 46 44.97 39.13 -50.10
CA LYS A 46 45.65 37.82 -50.14
C LYS A 46 45.55 37.18 -48.75
N ILE A 47 44.74 36.14 -48.63
CA ILE A 47 44.60 35.37 -47.40
C ILE A 47 45.92 34.63 -47.21
N LYS A 48 46.72 35.01 -46.20
CA LYS A 48 47.82 34.16 -45.75
C LYS A 48 47.18 32.87 -45.22
N LYS A 49 47.54 31.72 -45.80
CA LYS A 49 47.16 30.41 -45.23
C LYS A 49 47.52 30.43 -43.74
N PRO A 50 46.61 30.03 -42.84
CA PRO A 50 46.96 29.94 -41.43
C PRO A 50 48.15 29.00 -41.30
N ILE A 51 49.16 29.43 -40.53
CA ILE A 51 50.30 28.58 -40.16
C ILE A 51 49.70 27.38 -39.43
N SER A 52 50.01 26.16 -39.89
CA SER A 52 49.64 24.95 -39.16
C SER A 52 50.25 25.04 -37.77
N LEU A 53 49.40 25.01 -36.75
CA LEU A 53 49.84 24.84 -35.37
C LEU A 53 50.53 23.49 -35.29
N GLU A 54 51.86 23.48 -35.24
CA GLU A 54 52.60 22.28 -34.88
C GLU A 54 52.33 21.98 -33.41
N ILE A 55 51.38 21.08 -33.17
CA ILE A 55 51.10 20.56 -31.84
C ILE A 55 52.26 19.63 -31.49
N GLY A 56 53.32 20.17 -30.89
CA GLY A 56 54.52 19.44 -30.46
C GLY A 56 54.30 18.43 -29.32
N ASN A 57 53.07 17.99 -29.11
CA ASN A 57 52.71 16.92 -28.18
C ASN A 57 51.60 16.06 -28.79
N ASN A 58 52.01 15.23 -29.73
CA ASN A 58 51.28 14.11 -30.33
C ASN A 58 50.72 13.11 -29.28
N ASP A 59 51.18 13.17 -28.04
CA ASP A 59 50.77 12.25 -26.97
C ASP A 59 49.69 12.79 -26.03
N GLY A 60 49.19 14.02 -26.22
CA GLY A 60 48.21 14.64 -25.31
C GLY A 60 46.93 13.81 -25.17
N PHE A 61 46.41 13.32 -26.29
CA PHE A 61 45.24 12.43 -26.32
C PHE A 61 45.54 11.07 -25.67
N LYS A 62 46.75 10.52 -25.89
CA LYS A 62 47.19 9.26 -25.29
C LYS A 62 47.29 9.37 -23.77
N LYS A 63 47.91 10.45 -23.26
CA LYS A 63 48.02 10.74 -21.82
C LYS A 63 46.64 10.95 -21.17
N ALA A 64 45.72 11.64 -21.83
CA ALA A 64 44.36 11.82 -21.33
C ALA A 64 43.60 10.48 -21.25
N PHE A 65 43.74 9.62 -22.25
CA PHE A 65 43.17 8.28 -22.27
C PHE A 65 43.74 7.39 -21.15
N ASP A 66 45.07 7.39 -20.98
CA ASP A 66 45.75 6.63 -19.93
C ASP A 66 45.33 7.10 -18.52
N ASN A 67 45.18 8.41 -18.33
CA ASN A 67 44.71 8.98 -17.07
C ASN A 67 43.25 8.62 -16.77
N LYS A 68 42.38 8.63 -17.78
CA LYS A 68 40.98 8.20 -17.65
C LYS A 68 40.89 6.73 -17.29
N ASN A 69 41.64 5.85 -17.96
CA ASN A 69 41.70 4.42 -17.64
C ASN A 69 42.18 4.16 -16.20
N LYS A 70 43.16 4.94 -15.71
CA LYS A 70 43.60 4.86 -14.31
C LYS A 70 42.52 5.31 -13.32
N GLN A 71 41.75 6.35 -13.64
CA GLN A 71 40.61 6.79 -12.81
C GLN A 71 39.48 5.76 -12.81
N ASP A 72 39.13 5.24 -13.97
CA ASP A 72 38.08 4.22 -14.13
C ASP A 72 38.48 2.92 -13.41
N ALA A 73 39.76 2.53 -13.45
CA ALA A 73 40.26 1.38 -12.70
C ALA A 73 40.22 1.59 -11.17
N LYS A 74 40.44 2.82 -10.68
CA LYS A 74 40.28 3.15 -9.26
C LYS A 74 38.82 3.11 -8.84
N LYS A 75 37.93 3.72 -9.63
CA LYS A 75 36.48 3.71 -9.40
C LYS A 75 35.93 2.29 -9.42
N LYS A 76 36.34 1.47 -10.40
CA LYS A 76 35.96 0.06 -10.48
C LYS A 76 36.46 -0.75 -9.28
N LYS A 77 37.67 -0.50 -8.78
CA LYS A 77 38.16 -1.13 -7.55
C LYS A 77 37.36 -0.72 -6.31
N GLU A 78 36.95 0.54 -6.23
CA GLU A 78 36.10 1.05 -5.16
C GLU A 78 34.69 0.45 -5.22
N ASP A 79 34.09 0.39 -6.42
CA ASP A 79 32.82 -0.26 -6.67
C ASP A 79 32.89 -1.78 -6.40
N ASP A 80 33.97 -2.45 -6.80
CA ASP A 80 34.21 -3.88 -6.53
C ASP A 80 34.43 -4.14 -5.03
N LEU A 81 35.03 -3.21 -4.26
CA LEU A 81 35.13 -3.29 -2.81
C LEU A 81 33.76 -3.10 -2.14
N ASN A 82 32.96 -2.15 -2.62
CA ASN A 82 31.61 -1.89 -2.14
C ASN A 82 30.63 -3.03 -2.50
N ASN A 83 30.87 -3.74 -3.61
CA ASN A 83 30.02 -4.82 -4.11
C ASN A 83 30.57 -6.23 -3.81
N LYS A 84 31.67 -6.37 -3.08
CA LYS A 84 32.39 -7.65 -2.85
C LYS A 84 31.68 -8.68 -1.96
N GLY A 85 30.37 -8.57 -1.78
CA GLY A 85 29.58 -9.50 -0.97
C GLY A 85 29.70 -9.29 0.55
N ILE A 86 30.46 -8.30 1.02
CA ILE A 86 30.32 -7.79 2.38
C ILE A 86 29.08 -6.90 2.36
N LEU A 87 27.98 -7.35 2.98
CA LEU A 87 26.83 -6.48 3.22
C LEU A 87 27.34 -5.24 3.97
N SER A 88 27.39 -4.09 3.30
CA SER A 88 27.75 -2.84 3.95
C SER A 88 26.81 -2.62 5.14
N ALA A 89 27.29 -1.98 6.20
CA ALA A 89 26.45 -1.70 7.37
C ALA A 89 25.15 -0.96 6.97
N ALA A 90 25.24 -0.08 5.97
CA ALA A 90 24.10 0.60 5.37
C ALA A 90 23.10 -0.37 4.71
N LYS A 91 23.57 -1.31 3.88
CA LYS A 91 22.72 -2.31 3.23
C LYS A 91 22.05 -3.27 4.24
N MET A 92 22.77 -3.69 5.29
CA MET A 92 22.17 -4.46 6.39
C MET A 92 21.09 -3.66 7.12
N SER A 93 21.33 -2.36 7.36
CA SER A 93 20.34 -1.46 7.97
C SER A 93 19.09 -1.34 7.11
N GLU A 94 19.27 -1.15 5.81
CA GLU A 94 18.17 -1.06 4.84
C GLU A 94 17.36 -2.36 4.76
N GLU A 95 18.02 -3.53 4.68
CA GLU A 95 17.35 -4.82 4.66
C GLU A 95 16.56 -5.08 5.96
N ARG A 96 17.12 -4.72 7.12
CA ARG A 96 16.41 -4.79 8.41
C ARG A 96 15.21 -3.85 8.45
N PHE A 97 15.36 -2.63 7.94
CA PHE A 97 14.27 -1.68 7.83
C PHE A 97 13.17 -2.21 6.92
N LEU A 98 13.50 -2.68 5.71
CA LEU A 98 12.55 -3.26 4.76
C LEU A 98 11.83 -4.48 5.34
N LYS A 99 12.55 -5.37 6.04
CA LYS A 99 11.96 -6.52 6.72
C LYS A 99 10.98 -6.10 7.82
N SER A 100 11.36 -5.08 8.60
CA SER A 100 10.51 -4.55 9.68
C SER A 100 9.27 -3.86 9.12
N TRP A 101 9.45 -3.03 8.09
CA TRP A 101 8.38 -2.35 7.37
C TRP A 101 7.41 -3.34 6.72
N LYS A 102 7.90 -4.40 6.09
CA LYS A 102 7.06 -5.48 5.56
C LYS A 102 6.28 -6.20 6.64
N ARG A 103 6.87 -6.43 7.81
CA ARG A 103 6.17 -7.08 8.94
C ARG A 103 5.07 -6.18 9.52
N ILE A 104 5.31 -4.88 9.61
CA ILE A 104 4.32 -3.91 10.11
C ILE A 104 3.15 -3.75 9.14
N ASN A 105 3.43 -3.74 7.83
CA ASN A 105 2.40 -3.61 6.80
C ASN A 105 1.85 -4.96 6.30
N ALA A 106 2.23 -6.08 6.94
CA ALA A 106 1.68 -7.37 6.58
C ALA A 106 0.19 -7.39 6.96
N PRO A 107 -0.69 -7.90 6.08
CA PRO A 107 -2.09 -8.08 6.43
C PRO A 107 -2.21 -9.04 7.61
N PHE A 108 -3.22 -8.81 8.45
CA PHE A 108 -3.53 -9.72 9.55
C PHE A 108 -3.80 -11.13 9.00
N PRO A 109 -3.16 -12.19 9.53
CA PRO A 109 -3.28 -13.52 8.97
C PRO A 109 -4.70 -14.04 9.12
N LYS A 110 -5.23 -14.65 8.05
CA LYS A 110 -6.54 -15.29 8.05
C LYS A 110 -6.44 -16.66 8.69
N ILE A 111 -6.79 -16.74 9.98
CA ILE A 111 -6.77 -17.95 10.78
C ILE A 111 -8.15 -18.12 11.41
N ASP A 112 -8.74 -19.30 11.22
CA ASP A 112 -9.99 -19.67 11.88
C ASP A 112 -9.73 -20.02 13.36
N GLN A 113 -10.67 -19.68 14.22
CA GLN A 113 -10.59 -19.86 15.67
C GLN A 113 -11.60 -20.91 16.14
N ASP A 114 -11.15 -21.87 16.93
CA ASP A 114 -12.02 -22.78 17.68
C ASP A 114 -12.34 -22.17 19.04
N LEU A 115 -13.63 -22.06 19.34
CA LEU A 115 -14.18 -21.48 20.56
C LEU A 115 -14.60 -22.55 21.58
N GLY A 116 -14.42 -23.82 21.22
CA GLY A 116 -14.70 -24.96 22.07
C GLY A 116 -15.94 -25.76 21.63
N SER A 117 -16.11 -26.88 22.32
CA SER A 117 -17.19 -27.85 22.10
C SER A 117 -17.91 -28.12 23.41
N PHE A 118 -19.24 -28.04 23.40
CA PHE A 118 -20.07 -28.11 24.60
C PHE A 118 -21.28 -29.03 24.37
N ARG A 119 -21.89 -29.49 25.46
CA ARG A 119 -23.16 -30.24 25.43
C ARG A 119 -24.24 -29.49 26.16
N THR A 120 -25.47 -29.61 25.70
CA THR A 120 -26.65 -29.07 26.38
C THR A 120 -27.89 -29.93 26.10
N GLN A 121 -28.88 -29.83 26.98
CA GLN A 121 -30.23 -30.38 26.77
C GLN A 121 -31.20 -29.31 26.26
N SER A 122 -30.78 -28.06 26.22
CA SER A 122 -31.63 -26.92 25.85
C SER A 122 -32.10 -26.98 24.40
N GLU A 123 -33.32 -26.47 24.18
CA GLU A 123 -33.91 -26.36 22.84
C GLU A 123 -33.26 -25.27 21.98
N SER A 124 -32.68 -24.27 22.64
CA SER A 124 -32.01 -23.15 21.99
C SER A 124 -30.86 -22.64 22.85
N VAL A 125 -30.01 -21.82 22.23
CA VAL A 125 -28.97 -21.07 22.94
C VAL A 125 -29.10 -19.59 22.65
N ARG A 126 -28.83 -18.77 23.64
CA ARG A 126 -28.72 -17.33 23.50
C ARG A 126 -27.28 -16.93 23.30
N ILE A 127 -26.98 -16.38 22.13
CA ILE A 127 -25.69 -15.77 21.84
C ILE A 127 -25.77 -14.30 22.16
N ILE A 128 -24.88 -13.80 23.00
CA ILE A 128 -24.72 -12.38 23.28
C ILE A 128 -23.36 -11.95 22.76
N CYS A 129 -23.29 -10.93 21.92
CA CYS A 129 -22.03 -10.41 21.38
C CYS A 129 -21.96 -8.89 21.43
N ARG A 130 -20.73 -8.37 21.49
CA ARG A 130 -20.39 -6.95 21.34
C ARG A 130 -19.02 -6.84 20.68
N ASP A 131 -18.71 -5.64 20.20
CA ASP A 131 -17.34 -5.26 19.92
C ASP A 131 -16.50 -5.36 21.20
N PHE A 132 -15.32 -5.98 21.11
CA PHE A 132 -14.45 -6.13 22.28
C PHE A 132 -13.52 -4.94 22.48
N GLN A 133 -13.10 -4.31 21.39
CA GLN A 133 -12.04 -3.31 21.37
C GLN A 133 -12.58 -1.90 21.10
N TYR A 134 -12.79 -1.54 19.83
CA TYR A 134 -13.25 -0.23 19.41
C TYR A 134 -14.31 -0.37 18.30
N PRO A 135 -15.58 0.03 18.53
CA PRO A 135 -16.65 -0.12 17.56
C PRO A 135 -16.44 0.78 16.32
N ASP A 136 -15.81 0.25 15.29
CA ASP A 136 -15.40 1.01 14.09
C ASP A 136 -15.99 0.44 12.79
N GLY A 137 -17.07 -0.32 12.91
CA GLY A 137 -17.80 -0.87 11.77
C GLY A 137 -17.42 -2.30 11.42
N ASP A 138 -16.88 -3.04 12.37
CA ASP A 138 -16.75 -4.48 12.31
C ASP A 138 -18.09 -5.18 12.03
N ARG A 139 -18.12 -6.09 11.06
CA ARG A 139 -19.32 -6.79 10.62
C ARG A 139 -19.13 -8.29 10.57
N VAL A 140 -20.12 -9.03 11.03
CA VAL A 140 -20.11 -10.50 11.07
C VAL A 140 -21.39 -11.13 10.54
N THR A 141 -21.32 -12.40 10.16
CA THR A 141 -22.49 -13.25 9.88
C THR A 141 -22.42 -14.49 10.74
N ILE A 142 -23.54 -14.87 11.36
CA ILE A 142 -23.70 -16.08 12.15
C ILE A 142 -24.32 -17.16 11.27
N THR A 143 -23.69 -18.33 11.25
CA THR A 143 -24.19 -19.53 10.56
C THR A 143 -24.42 -20.66 11.56
N ILE A 144 -25.45 -21.49 11.33
CA ILE A 144 -25.63 -22.77 11.99
C ILE A 144 -25.50 -23.86 10.93
N ASN A 145 -24.61 -24.83 11.15
CA ASN A 145 -24.33 -25.90 10.19
C ASN A 145 -24.04 -25.36 8.78
N ASP A 146 -23.19 -24.32 8.73
CA ASP A 146 -22.78 -23.59 7.53
C ASP A 146 -23.92 -22.85 6.77
N ILE A 147 -25.13 -22.79 7.35
CA ILE A 147 -26.26 -22.02 6.81
C ILE A 147 -26.35 -20.66 7.53
N PRO A 148 -26.30 -19.51 6.80
CA PRO A 148 -26.44 -18.19 7.41
C PRO A 148 -27.82 -17.95 8.00
N VAL A 149 -27.87 -17.72 9.32
CA VAL A 149 -29.10 -17.47 10.08
C VAL A 149 -29.25 -16.00 10.43
N ILE A 150 -28.17 -15.32 10.85
CA ILE A 150 -28.15 -13.89 11.13
C ILE A 150 -27.04 -13.26 10.28
N ARG A 151 -27.40 -12.33 9.40
CA ARG A 151 -26.50 -11.78 8.37
C ARG A 151 -26.11 -10.34 8.67
N ASN A 152 -24.86 -10.02 8.36
CA ASN A 152 -24.35 -8.65 8.30
C ASN A 152 -24.63 -7.83 9.58
N ILE A 153 -24.36 -8.43 10.74
CA ILE A 153 -24.46 -7.78 12.05
C ILE A 153 -23.28 -6.83 12.16
N THR A 154 -23.53 -5.56 12.47
CA THR A 154 -22.46 -4.63 12.88
C THR A 154 -22.21 -4.80 14.37
N LEU A 155 -20.96 -5.06 14.75
CA LEU A 155 -20.54 -5.12 16.14
C LEU A 155 -20.56 -3.71 16.72
N GLN A 156 -21.16 -3.59 17.91
CA GLN A 156 -21.35 -2.34 18.61
C GLN A 156 -20.78 -2.47 20.02
N GLY A 157 -20.51 -1.35 20.69
CA GLY A 157 -20.07 -1.38 22.09
C GLY A 157 -21.14 -1.93 23.04
N SER A 158 -22.43 -1.77 22.70
CA SER A 158 -23.54 -2.39 23.41
C SER A 158 -23.69 -3.87 23.04
N TYR A 159 -24.10 -4.66 24.03
CA TYR A 159 -24.44 -6.07 23.81
C TYR A 159 -25.66 -6.22 22.89
N GLN A 160 -25.55 -7.16 21.96
CA GLN A 160 -26.60 -7.61 21.07
C GLN A 160 -26.85 -9.10 21.35
N SER A 161 -28.09 -9.55 21.30
CA SER A 161 -28.46 -10.94 21.62
C SER A 161 -29.24 -11.60 20.50
N PHE A 162 -28.94 -12.87 20.24
CA PHE A 162 -29.55 -13.71 19.21
C PHE A 162 -29.88 -15.08 19.79
N ASP A 163 -31.15 -15.46 19.75
CA ASP A 163 -31.60 -16.78 20.16
C ASP A 163 -31.56 -17.72 18.95
N LEU A 164 -30.84 -18.83 19.08
CA LEU A 164 -30.59 -19.79 18.01
C LEU A 164 -31.14 -21.16 18.39
N PRO A 165 -32.09 -21.73 17.62
CA PRO A 165 -32.61 -23.07 17.90
C PRO A 165 -31.54 -24.13 17.64
N LEU A 166 -31.52 -25.16 18.49
CA LEU A 166 -30.64 -26.30 18.35
C LEU A 166 -31.41 -27.52 17.82
N GLN A 167 -30.81 -28.21 16.85
CA GLN A 167 -31.26 -29.54 16.43
C GLN A 167 -30.62 -30.61 17.32
N VAL A 168 -31.32 -31.73 17.53
CA VAL A 168 -30.73 -32.89 18.21
C VAL A 168 -29.46 -33.32 17.48
N GLY A 169 -28.37 -33.54 18.22
CA GLY A 169 -27.05 -33.82 17.68
C GLY A 169 -26.14 -32.60 17.61
N ILE A 170 -25.22 -32.58 16.65
CA ILE A 170 -24.16 -31.57 16.56
C ILE A 170 -24.69 -30.32 15.85
N ASN A 171 -24.59 -29.18 16.52
CA ASN A 171 -24.85 -27.85 15.95
C ASN A 171 -23.53 -27.09 15.89
N LYS A 172 -23.05 -26.84 14.68
CA LYS A 172 -21.84 -26.04 14.44
C LYS A 172 -22.25 -24.59 14.22
N ILE A 173 -21.98 -23.73 15.20
CA ILE A 173 -22.26 -22.30 15.11
C ILE A 173 -20.96 -21.59 14.76
N ALA A 174 -20.96 -20.82 13.67
CA ALA A 174 -19.78 -20.09 13.24
C ALA A 174 -20.08 -18.60 13.01
N PHE A 175 -19.14 -17.76 13.42
CA PHE A 175 -19.12 -16.32 13.19
C PHE A 175 -18.10 -16.02 12.09
N ILE A 176 -18.57 -15.49 10.97
CA ILE A 176 -17.74 -15.16 9.82
C ILE A 176 -17.47 -13.66 9.84
N ALA A 177 -16.20 -13.26 9.95
CA ALA A 177 -15.81 -11.86 9.82
C ALA A 177 -16.01 -11.39 8.38
N LEU A 178 -16.89 -10.41 8.15
CA LEU A 178 -17.16 -9.88 6.82
C LEU A 178 -16.18 -8.76 6.42
N ASN A 179 -15.55 -8.13 7.41
CA ASN A 179 -14.54 -7.09 7.26
C ASN A 179 -13.65 -7.04 8.52
N GLN A 180 -12.89 -5.95 8.67
CA GLN A 180 -12.04 -5.63 9.83
C GLN A 180 -12.23 -4.14 10.21
N GLY A 181 -13.47 -3.66 10.14
CA GLY A 181 -13.80 -2.26 10.44
C GLY A 181 -12.99 -1.25 9.63
N THR A 182 -12.68 -0.11 10.28
CA THR A 182 -11.70 0.87 9.77
C THR A 182 -10.26 0.51 10.18
N SER A 183 -10.11 -0.29 11.22
CA SER A 183 -8.85 -0.76 11.80
C SER A 183 -8.97 -2.23 12.14
N GLY A 184 -8.14 -3.06 11.50
CA GLY A 184 -8.12 -4.48 11.79
C GLY A 184 -7.36 -4.83 13.08
N PRO A 185 -7.62 -6.02 13.65
CA PRO A 185 -8.53 -7.08 13.18
C PRO A 185 -10.02 -6.83 13.50
N ASN A 186 -10.90 -7.72 13.05
CA ASN A 186 -12.28 -7.76 13.52
C ASN A 186 -12.32 -8.29 14.96
N THR A 187 -12.84 -7.49 15.89
CA THR A 187 -12.81 -7.81 17.32
C THR A 187 -14.21 -8.00 17.89
N ALA A 188 -14.42 -9.11 18.59
CA ALA A 188 -15.66 -9.29 19.34
C ALA A 188 -15.42 -10.07 20.61
N GLY A 189 -16.30 -9.82 21.58
CA GLY A 189 -16.50 -10.65 22.74
C GLY A 189 -17.89 -11.25 22.66
N PHE A 190 -18.01 -12.55 22.94
CA PHE A 190 -19.31 -13.21 22.97
C PHE A 190 -19.45 -14.18 24.14
N LYS A 191 -20.72 -14.41 24.49
CA LYS A 191 -21.16 -15.36 25.49
C LYS A 191 -22.29 -16.20 24.93
N VAL A 192 -22.32 -17.48 25.27
CA VAL A 192 -23.41 -18.39 24.93
C VAL A 192 -24.06 -18.84 26.21
N PHE A 193 -25.38 -18.71 26.27
CA PHE A 193 -26.19 -19.16 27.38
C PHE A 193 -27.15 -20.26 26.92
N ASP A 194 -27.46 -21.16 27.84
CA ASP A 194 -28.54 -22.13 27.68
C ASP A 194 -29.91 -21.46 27.86
N ASP A 195 -31.00 -22.20 27.65
CA ASP A 195 -32.38 -21.70 27.81
C ASP A 195 -32.78 -21.39 29.27
N SER A 196 -32.02 -21.92 30.23
CA SER A 196 -32.17 -21.65 31.66
C SER A 196 -31.35 -20.43 32.12
N GLY A 197 -30.58 -19.81 31.21
CA GLY A 197 -29.75 -18.65 31.49
C GLY A 197 -28.37 -18.98 32.07
N ASN A 198 -27.96 -20.26 32.09
CA ASN A 198 -26.61 -20.64 32.51
C ASN A 198 -25.60 -20.36 31.40
N LEU A 199 -24.40 -19.92 31.79
CA LEU A 199 -23.30 -19.66 30.86
C LEU A 199 -22.72 -20.99 30.36
N ILE A 200 -22.77 -21.22 29.05
CA ILE A 200 -22.11 -22.35 28.37
C ILE A 200 -20.67 -21.99 28.04
N SER A 201 -20.45 -20.81 27.43
CA SER A 201 -19.12 -20.37 27.02
C SER A 201 -19.01 -18.85 26.99
N SER A 202 -17.78 -18.35 27.15
CA SER A 202 -17.42 -16.94 27.05
C SER A 202 -16.06 -16.87 26.38
N ASN A 203 -15.96 -16.16 25.26
CA ASN A 203 -14.74 -16.08 24.48
C ASN A 203 -14.65 -14.74 23.76
N GLU A 204 -13.46 -14.44 23.25
CA GLU A 204 -13.15 -13.27 22.44
C GLU A 204 -12.40 -13.72 21.18
N TRP A 205 -12.49 -12.93 20.12
CA TRP A 205 -11.74 -13.20 18.89
C TRP A 205 -11.12 -11.96 18.28
N ASN A 206 -10.09 -12.21 17.49
CA ASN A 206 -9.41 -11.25 16.63
C ASN A 206 -9.27 -11.89 15.24
N LEU A 207 -10.18 -11.57 14.32
CA LEU A 207 -10.29 -12.26 13.04
C LEU A 207 -9.86 -11.37 11.86
N ALA A 208 -9.17 -11.96 10.88
CA ALA A 208 -9.06 -11.34 9.56
C ALA A 208 -10.38 -11.44 8.80
N THR A 209 -10.55 -10.60 7.77
CA THR A 209 -11.70 -10.71 6.87
C THR A 209 -11.80 -12.11 6.28
N GLY A 210 -12.98 -12.71 6.42
CA GLY A 210 -13.35 -14.04 5.95
C GLY A 210 -12.89 -15.20 6.83
N ALA A 211 -12.19 -14.95 7.95
CA ALA A 211 -11.92 -15.97 8.95
C ALA A 211 -13.19 -16.29 9.77
N LYS A 212 -13.21 -17.48 10.37
CA LYS A 212 -14.34 -17.99 11.14
C LYS A 212 -13.96 -18.26 12.59
N ALA A 213 -14.78 -17.82 13.53
CA ALA A 213 -14.76 -18.35 14.90
C ALA A 213 -15.89 -19.37 15.06
N THR A 214 -15.60 -20.59 15.51
CA THR A 214 -16.58 -21.70 15.57
C THR A 214 -16.77 -22.21 16.98
N VAL A 215 -18.02 -22.37 17.42
CA VAL A 215 -18.40 -23.11 18.62
C VAL A 215 -19.27 -24.31 18.24
N ILE A 216 -18.99 -25.46 18.83
CA ILE A 216 -19.77 -26.68 18.61
C ILE A 216 -20.66 -26.92 19.82
N ILE A 217 -21.96 -27.12 19.59
CA ILE A 217 -22.92 -27.43 20.64
C ILE A 217 -23.65 -28.72 20.28
N ALA A 218 -23.39 -29.77 21.05
CA ALA A 218 -24.11 -31.02 20.93
C ALA A 218 -25.37 -30.97 21.81
N LYS A 219 -26.54 -31.02 21.17
CA LYS A 219 -27.81 -31.20 21.86
C LYS A 219 -28.08 -32.69 22.04
N ASP A 220 -28.28 -33.11 23.27
CA ASP A 220 -28.68 -34.48 23.59
C ASP A 220 -30.14 -34.76 23.17
N LYS A 221 -30.56 -36.03 23.22
CA LYS A 221 -31.91 -36.46 22.84
C LYS A 221 -32.90 -36.31 23.97
#